data_AF-A0A8C6WJT5-F1
#
_entry.id   AF-A0A8C6WJT5-F1
#
_cell.length_a   1.000
_cell.length_b   1.000
_cell.length_c   1.000
_cell.angle_alpha   90.00
_cell.angle_beta   90.00
_cell.angle_gamma   90.00
#
_symmetry.space_group_name_H-M   'P 1'
#
loop_
_entity.id
_entity.type
_entity.pdbx_description
1 polymer ?
#
loop_
_entity_poly.entity_id
_entity_poly.type
_entity_poly.pdbx_seq_one_letter_code
_entity_poly.pdbx_strand_id
1 'polypeptide(L)'
;MSCILKTLFLFCFDCSGRMSRAGGRLTELPMRVQDSNRMSMANATPQSKPFGRLSIQKPLSVTSERRTSFFGARTSGAGMHGTMSGFGGTEKIKDVRPLHDKSYVQQCIRQLHEFLTDHGFPGPLSSKTLQSPSTKEFVKMFEFVYRMLDDTFEMPKQKVEEEVPAILKALRYPFVLSKVSMYSVGAPHTWPQALGALMWLIDNVKISLGLSKQELLFSDFCEEDGNIEDGVQYNRLLFDYTAETYSKFIQGEDAFEDEDEAFINKLKKLYNVDEAYLASVEEKHAYLSQEVERLEKESQTDRLMSKRMEKVKLQSDLKKLQDYKSNLESFKTNLESKVTELTEDLENTASHLESLKHERGELQVRLQNQKFTPADVERINREKNELQQTISSLSKGLEEAEQHKWNEEIALAKVKEKLELRLAEYHKLARKLKLIPISAENACGHDFEIRPGDNTSSNVLQHRTQIQMPLRKLISDVEEENSRMTNMKLSLEESLEQVNSNILDKANDLKQLREQIRKLDDRLDSTKIKSMDEHRSHLEKMINHGYDDANQQLKAAQQLYHLVLQETNEERRTVANNLASVFTTAAKHLSNTEVTLTCLSGCELQFKKVAISFVGLKLGITLVHRL
;
A
#
# COMPACT_ATOMS: atom_id res chain seq x y z
N MET A 1 26.08 14.67 44.95
CA MET A 1 25.73 15.87 45.75
C MET A 1 24.76 16.72 44.94
N SER A 2 23.94 17.53 45.61
CA SER A 2 23.06 18.64 45.15
C SER A 2 22.45 18.61 43.73
N CYS A 3 21.13 18.64 43.47
CA CYS A 3 19.97 19.33 44.06
C CYS A 3 19.54 20.64 43.33
N ILE A 4 18.21 20.77 43.15
CA ILE A 4 17.39 22.00 43.33
C ILE A 4 17.48 23.07 42.21
N LEU A 5 16.38 23.62 41.67
CA LEU A 5 14.92 23.39 41.84
C LEU A 5 14.12 24.07 40.71
N LYS A 6 12.91 23.55 40.35
CA LYS A 6 11.70 24.23 39.79
C LYS A 6 10.73 23.21 39.15
N THR A 7 9.44 23.47 38.86
CA THR A 7 8.32 24.14 39.59
C THR A 7 7.01 23.84 38.83
N LEU A 8 5.90 23.60 39.56
CA LEU A 8 4.48 23.63 39.11
C LEU A 8 4.03 22.60 38.03
N PHE A 9 2.80 22.06 38.03
CA PHE A 9 1.90 21.57 39.11
C PHE A 9 0.77 20.74 38.46
N LEU A 10 0.50 19.52 38.97
CA LEU A 10 -0.78 18.75 39.13
C LEU A 10 -1.97 18.95 38.13
N PHE A 11 -2.82 17.94 37.76
CA PHE A 11 -3.06 16.57 38.28
C PHE A 11 -3.90 15.67 37.32
N CYS A 12 -3.83 14.33 37.52
CA CYS A 12 -4.76 13.21 37.13
C CYS A 12 -5.28 13.04 35.66
N PHE A 13 -5.28 11.85 35.03
CA PHE A 13 -5.97 10.54 35.30
C PHE A 13 -7.52 10.63 35.15
N ASP A 14 -8.25 9.74 34.45
CA ASP A 14 -7.93 8.45 33.78
C ASP A 14 -9.00 8.05 32.70
N CYS A 15 -8.85 6.86 32.10
CA CYS A 15 -9.85 5.95 31.50
C CYS A 15 -10.23 6.02 30.00
N SER A 16 -10.38 4.80 29.43
CA SER A 16 -10.61 4.45 28.01
C SER A 16 -12.10 4.43 27.59
N GLY A 17 -12.40 4.59 26.29
CA GLY A 17 -13.77 4.38 25.75
C GLY A 17 -13.86 4.39 24.21
N ARG A 18 -14.66 3.48 23.62
CA ARG A 18 -14.69 3.16 22.16
C ARG A 18 -15.73 3.94 21.32
N MET A 19 -15.35 4.23 20.07
CA MET A 19 -16.11 4.12 18.79
C MET A 19 -17.28 5.06 18.41
N SER A 20 -17.09 5.72 17.24
CA SER A 20 -18.04 5.88 16.09
C SER A 20 -19.35 6.69 16.30
N ARG A 21 -20.05 7.23 15.27
CA ARG A 21 -20.04 6.95 13.81
C ARG A 21 -20.60 8.15 13.00
N ALA A 22 -20.23 8.22 11.71
CA ALA A 22 -20.94 8.88 10.61
C ALA A 22 -21.09 10.43 10.60
N GLY A 23 -21.37 10.96 9.41
CA GLY A 23 -21.71 12.35 9.13
C GLY A 23 -22.43 12.46 7.78
N GLY A 24 -22.78 13.68 7.37
CA GLY A 24 -23.40 13.95 6.06
C GLY A 24 -23.80 15.42 5.90
N ARG A 25 -23.61 15.98 4.70
CA ARG A 25 -24.10 17.31 4.31
C ARG A 25 -24.88 17.20 3.00
N LEU A 26 -25.86 18.07 2.82
CA LEU A 26 -26.59 18.34 1.57
C LEU A 26 -26.62 19.86 1.35
N THR A 27 -26.82 20.32 0.11
CA THR A 27 -26.78 21.76 -0.25
C THR A 27 -27.61 22.02 -1.52
N GLU A 28 -28.45 23.08 -1.47
CA GLU A 28 -29.13 23.86 -2.54
C GLU A 28 -29.86 23.11 -3.70
N LEU A 29 -31.15 23.34 -4.05
CA LEU A 29 -31.93 24.57 -4.35
C LEU A 29 -31.45 25.34 -5.62
N PRO A 30 -32.33 26.11 -6.32
CA PRO A 30 -33.73 25.81 -6.71
C PRO A 30 -34.09 26.30 -8.15
N MET A 31 -35.26 25.89 -8.70
CA MET A 31 -36.18 26.81 -9.41
C MET A 31 -37.54 26.17 -9.79
N ARG A 32 -38.49 26.99 -10.27
CA ARG A 32 -39.89 26.65 -10.59
C ARG A 32 -40.47 27.65 -11.60
N VAL A 33 -41.40 27.20 -12.46
CA VAL A 33 -42.72 27.81 -12.80
C VAL A 33 -43.14 27.57 -14.28
N GLN A 34 -44.24 26.82 -14.48
CA GLN A 34 -45.26 26.88 -15.58
C GLN A 34 -44.80 26.81 -17.07
N ASP A 35 -45.65 26.57 -18.09
CA ASP A 35 -47.11 26.39 -18.16
C ASP A 35 -47.55 25.28 -19.18
N SER A 36 -48.77 25.36 -19.74
CA SER A 36 -49.59 24.25 -20.22
C SER A 36 -49.74 24.10 -21.76
N ASN A 37 -50.39 22.98 -22.16
CA ASN A 37 -51.40 22.82 -23.24
C ASN A 37 -51.05 22.04 -24.54
N ARG A 38 -52.00 21.22 -25.01
CA ARG A 38 -52.26 20.59 -26.36
C ARG A 38 -51.06 20.24 -27.28
N MET A 39 -51.00 19.05 -27.90
CA MET A 39 -51.94 18.61 -28.97
C MET A 39 -51.78 17.11 -29.35
N SER A 40 -52.69 16.56 -30.16
CA SER A 40 -52.61 15.22 -30.77
C SER A 40 -52.37 15.29 -32.28
N MET A 41 -51.73 14.27 -32.88
CA MET A 41 -52.01 13.75 -34.24
C MET A 41 -51.29 12.40 -34.47
N ALA A 42 -51.66 11.67 -35.52
CA ALA A 42 -51.21 10.29 -35.79
C ALA A 42 -50.11 10.19 -36.88
N ASN A 43 -49.43 9.02 -36.99
CA ASN A 43 -49.45 8.21 -38.24
C ASN A 43 -48.57 6.93 -38.25
N ALA A 44 -49.07 5.95 -39.01
CA ALA A 44 -48.37 4.98 -39.88
C ALA A 44 -47.42 3.87 -39.36
N THR A 45 -47.47 2.74 -40.07
CA THR A 45 -46.64 1.51 -39.96
C THR A 45 -45.49 1.52 -41.00
N PRO A 46 -44.56 0.55 -40.97
CA PRO A 46 -44.44 -0.28 -42.19
C PRO A 46 -44.11 -1.79 -42.00
N GLN A 47 -44.77 -2.59 -42.84
CA GLN A 47 -44.44 -3.89 -43.48
C GLN A 47 -43.39 -4.88 -42.92
N SER A 48 -43.76 -6.18 -42.94
CA SER A 48 -43.12 -7.18 -43.83
C SER A 48 -44.09 -8.35 -44.15
N LYS A 49 -43.69 -9.33 -44.99
CA LYS A 49 -44.52 -10.40 -45.63
C LYS A 49 -43.89 -11.81 -45.33
N PRO A 50 -44.19 -12.96 -46.00
CA PRO A 50 -45.22 -13.30 -47.01
C PRO A 50 -45.90 -14.70 -46.90
N PHE A 51 -46.75 -15.01 -47.91
CA PHE A 51 -47.16 -16.32 -48.49
C PHE A 51 -48.61 -16.79 -48.34
N GLY A 52 -49.13 -17.40 -49.42
CA GLY A 52 -50.48 -17.97 -49.56
C GLY A 52 -51.13 -17.65 -50.91
N ARG A 53 -51.04 -18.55 -51.90
CA ARG A 53 -51.84 -18.48 -53.15
C ARG A 53 -53.09 -19.35 -53.00
N LEU A 54 -54.18 -18.95 -53.65
CA LEU A 54 -54.90 -19.82 -54.61
C LEU A 54 -55.68 -18.96 -55.62
N SER A 55 -56.15 -19.57 -56.71
CA SER A 55 -56.75 -18.89 -57.86
C SER A 55 -57.83 -19.75 -58.51
N ILE A 56 -58.90 -19.12 -59.00
CA ILE A 56 -59.83 -19.62 -60.02
C ILE A 56 -60.47 -18.39 -60.71
N GLN A 57 -60.80 -18.51 -62.00
CA GLN A 57 -61.32 -17.42 -62.84
C GLN A 57 -62.76 -17.68 -63.30
N LYS A 58 -63.44 -16.62 -63.78
CA LYS A 58 -64.71 -16.72 -64.52
C LYS A 58 -64.48 -17.11 -65.99
N PRO A 59 -65.44 -17.80 -66.64
CA PRO A 59 -65.71 -17.69 -68.08
C PRO A 59 -66.73 -16.56 -68.40
N LEU A 60 -66.99 -16.30 -69.69
CA LEU A 60 -67.92 -15.27 -70.18
C LEU A 60 -68.92 -15.79 -71.22
N SER A 61 -70.05 -15.06 -71.39
CA SER A 61 -70.88 -14.96 -72.61
C SER A 61 -71.67 -16.24 -73.05
N VAL A 62 -72.70 -16.21 -73.92
CA VAL A 62 -73.13 -15.21 -74.94
C VAL A 62 -74.67 -15.20 -75.14
N THR A 63 -75.24 -14.14 -75.75
CA THR A 63 -76.60 -14.03 -76.39
C THR A 63 -77.85 -14.13 -75.47
N SER A 64 -79.03 -13.55 -75.76
CA SER A 64 -79.46 -12.64 -76.86
C SER A 64 -80.51 -11.59 -76.42
N GLU A 65 -80.75 -10.64 -77.33
CA GLU A 65 -81.55 -9.41 -77.34
C GLU A 65 -83.00 -9.41 -76.79
N ARG A 66 -83.36 -8.36 -76.00
CA ARG A 66 -84.29 -7.24 -76.34
C ARG A 66 -84.29 -6.23 -75.17
N ARG A 67 -83.97 -4.93 -75.32
CA ARG A 67 -84.71 -3.81 -75.95
C ARG A 67 -86.15 -3.63 -75.41
N THR A 68 -86.65 -2.45 -75.01
CA THR A 68 -86.08 -1.08 -74.81
C THR A 68 -87.15 -0.18 -74.16
N SER A 69 -86.90 0.91 -73.38
CA SER A 69 -85.74 1.32 -72.55
C SER A 69 -85.94 2.74 -71.95
N PHE A 70 -85.28 3.02 -70.81
CA PHE A 70 -84.64 4.30 -70.45
C PHE A 70 -85.47 5.45 -69.82
N PHE A 71 -84.74 6.37 -69.17
CA PHE A 71 -85.15 7.51 -68.32
C PHE A 71 -85.85 7.12 -67.00
N GLY A 72 -85.65 7.86 -65.89
CA GLY A 72 -84.72 8.97 -65.67
C GLY A 72 -85.01 9.68 -64.35
N ALA A 73 -84.06 9.72 -63.42
CA ALA A 73 -84.30 10.21 -62.06
C ALA A 73 -84.41 11.74 -61.96
N ARG A 74 -85.28 12.24 -61.07
CA ARG A 74 -84.92 13.36 -60.15
C ARG A 74 -85.89 13.59 -59.00
N THR A 75 -85.28 13.67 -57.81
CA THR A 75 -85.58 14.58 -56.67
C THR A 75 -87.01 15.06 -56.44
N SER A 76 -87.52 14.73 -55.25
CA SER A 76 -88.71 15.31 -54.62
C SER A 76 -88.66 16.85 -54.52
N GLY A 77 -89.80 17.47 -54.83
CA GLY A 77 -90.14 18.85 -54.48
C GLY A 77 -91.64 18.89 -54.18
N ALA A 78 -92.03 19.37 -53.00
CA ALA A 78 -93.42 19.28 -52.54
C ALA A 78 -94.33 20.30 -53.24
N GLY A 79 -95.58 19.90 -53.49
CA GLY A 79 -96.59 20.74 -54.14
C GLY A 79 -98.01 20.22 -53.91
N MET A 80 -98.54 20.38 -52.69
CA MET A 80 -99.97 20.21 -52.47
C MET A 80 -100.74 21.42 -52.99
N HIS A 81 -101.56 21.19 -54.00
CA HIS A 81 -102.89 21.78 -54.27
C HIS A 81 -103.37 21.09 -55.57
N GLY A 82 -104.65 20.87 -55.82
CA GLY A 82 -105.86 21.28 -55.11
C GLY A 82 -106.98 21.25 -56.15
N THR A 83 -108.13 20.65 -55.83
CA THR A 83 -109.18 20.37 -56.82
C THR A 83 -109.81 21.65 -57.38
N MET A 84 -109.59 21.97 -58.67
CA MET A 84 -110.59 22.67 -59.48
C MET A 84 -110.44 22.46 -61.00
N SER A 85 -111.59 22.36 -61.63
CA SER A 85 -111.90 22.27 -63.07
C SER A 85 -110.98 23.04 -64.03
N GLY A 86 -110.42 22.35 -65.05
CA GLY A 86 -109.41 22.90 -65.97
C GLY A 86 -109.49 22.47 -67.45
N PHE A 87 -110.69 22.23 -67.98
CA PHE A 87 -111.05 22.21 -69.42
C PHE A 87 -109.95 21.80 -70.43
N GLY A 88 -109.57 20.52 -70.46
CA GLY A 88 -109.02 19.89 -71.67
C GLY A 88 -110.11 19.78 -72.74
N GLY A 89 -109.80 20.11 -73.99
CA GLY A 89 -110.81 20.22 -75.05
C GLY A 89 -111.56 18.91 -75.33
N THR A 90 -112.84 19.01 -75.71
CA THR A 90 -113.63 17.87 -76.17
C THR A 90 -113.23 17.46 -77.59
N GLU A 91 -112.05 16.84 -77.70
CA GLU A 91 -111.84 15.86 -78.77
C GLU A 91 -113.01 14.88 -78.72
N LYS A 92 -113.78 14.82 -79.81
CA LYS A 92 -114.91 13.92 -79.91
C LYS A 92 -114.35 12.50 -79.96
N ILE A 93 -114.35 11.81 -78.81
CA ILE A 93 -113.84 10.45 -78.66
C ILE A 93 -114.37 9.62 -79.83
N LYS A 94 -113.46 9.24 -80.73
CA LYS A 94 -113.86 8.53 -81.95
C LYS A 94 -114.31 7.14 -81.54
N ASP A 95 -115.47 6.73 -82.00
CA ASP A 95 -115.93 5.37 -81.78
C ASP A 95 -114.94 4.39 -82.43
N VAL A 96 -114.32 3.56 -81.59
CA VAL A 96 -113.32 2.55 -81.98
C VAL A 96 -113.98 1.27 -82.47
N ARG A 97 -115.29 1.10 -82.24
CA ARG A 97 -116.04 -0.07 -82.69
C ARG A 97 -116.26 0.05 -84.20
N PRO A 98 -116.03 -1.01 -85.00
CA PRO A 98 -116.15 -0.94 -86.45
C PRO A 98 -117.62 -1.02 -86.90
N LEU A 99 -118.45 -0.05 -86.50
CA LEU A 99 -119.88 0.03 -86.79
C LEU A 99 -120.22 0.17 -88.29
N HIS A 100 -119.21 0.43 -89.13
CA HIS A 100 -119.36 0.45 -90.59
C HIS A 100 -119.00 -0.91 -91.24
N ASP A 101 -118.42 -1.85 -90.50
CA ASP A 101 -118.19 -3.21 -90.98
C ASP A 101 -119.45 -4.07 -90.83
N LYS A 102 -119.83 -4.73 -91.93
CA LYS A 102 -120.98 -5.64 -91.97
C LYS A 102 -120.72 -6.91 -91.15
N SER A 103 -119.47 -7.37 -91.05
CA SER A 103 -119.10 -8.57 -90.29
C SER A 103 -119.36 -8.35 -88.79
N TYR A 104 -118.83 -7.26 -88.25
CA TYR A 104 -119.02 -6.82 -86.87
C TYR A 104 -120.50 -6.56 -86.54
N VAL A 105 -121.23 -5.81 -87.38
CA VAL A 105 -122.66 -5.55 -87.15
C VAL A 105 -123.47 -6.87 -87.12
N GLN A 106 -123.16 -7.83 -88.00
CA GLN A 106 -123.80 -9.16 -87.96
C GLN A 106 -123.38 -9.99 -86.75
N GLN A 107 -122.17 -9.79 -86.19
CA GLN A 107 -121.76 -10.41 -84.93
C GLN A 107 -122.56 -9.84 -83.75
N CYS A 108 -122.70 -8.51 -83.65
CA CYS A 108 -123.52 -7.87 -82.63
C CYS A 108 -125.00 -8.30 -82.73
N ILE A 109 -125.54 -8.47 -83.95
CA ILE A 109 -126.91 -9.02 -84.14
C ILE A 109 -127.05 -10.45 -83.59
N ARG A 110 -126.04 -11.30 -83.75
CA ARG A 110 -126.04 -12.67 -83.17
C ARG A 110 -125.97 -12.62 -81.64
N GLN A 111 -125.05 -11.83 -81.07
CA GLN A 111 -124.90 -11.68 -79.62
C GLN A 111 -126.15 -11.06 -78.96
N LEU A 112 -126.83 -10.13 -79.64
CA LEU A 112 -128.12 -9.59 -79.21
C LEU A 112 -129.21 -10.67 -79.24
N HIS A 113 -129.27 -11.50 -80.28
CA HIS A 113 -130.24 -12.59 -80.37
C HIS A 113 -130.02 -13.63 -79.26
N GLU A 114 -128.77 -14.03 -79.04
CA GLU A 114 -128.33 -14.96 -77.99
C GLU A 114 -128.76 -14.43 -76.62
N PHE A 115 -128.31 -13.24 -76.23
CA PHE A 115 -128.66 -12.59 -74.95
C PHE A 115 -130.17 -12.44 -74.72
N LEU A 116 -130.93 -11.99 -75.74
CA LEU A 116 -132.39 -11.86 -75.62
C LEU A 116 -133.11 -13.22 -75.55
N THR A 117 -132.51 -14.29 -76.07
CA THR A 117 -133.07 -15.65 -75.96
C THR A 117 -132.81 -16.20 -74.55
N ASP A 118 -131.56 -16.14 -74.10
CA ASP A 118 -131.11 -16.73 -72.82
C ASP A 118 -131.78 -16.10 -71.60
N HIS A 119 -132.09 -14.80 -71.67
CA HIS A 119 -132.80 -14.07 -70.61
C HIS A 119 -134.32 -13.99 -70.80
N GLY A 120 -134.89 -14.62 -71.85
CA GLY A 120 -136.34 -14.78 -72.01
C GLY A 120 -137.12 -13.54 -72.47
N PHE A 121 -136.63 -12.84 -73.50
CA PHE A 121 -137.30 -11.66 -74.05
C PHE A 121 -138.73 -11.98 -74.58
N PRO A 122 -139.79 -11.27 -74.14
CA PRO A 122 -141.18 -11.57 -74.49
C PRO A 122 -141.63 -11.04 -75.86
N GLY A 123 -140.70 -10.66 -76.74
CA GLY A 123 -140.99 -10.14 -78.09
C GLY A 123 -140.57 -11.10 -79.21
N PRO A 124 -141.05 -10.88 -80.45
CA PRO A 124 -140.75 -11.76 -81.59
C PRO A 124 -139.28 -11.66 -82.04
N LEU A 125 -138.46 -12.61 -81.58
CA LEU A 125 -137.07 -12.77 -82.02
C LEU A 125 -137.01 -13.42 -83.41
N SER A 126 -137.07 -12.60 -84.46
CA SER A 126 -136.72 -13.00 -85.82
C SER A 126 -135.40 -12.38 -86.25
N SER A 127 -134.54 -13.17 -86.89
CA SER A 127 -133.29 -12.68 -87.50
C SER A 127 -133.54 -11.57 -88.53
N LYS A 128 -134.73 -11.51 -89.12
CA LYS A 128 -135.16 -10.42 -90.02
C LYS A 128 -135.49 -9.13 -89.25
N THR A 129 -136.13 -9.24 -88.08
CA THR A 129 -136.42 -8.09 -87.21
C THR A 129 -135.13 -7.46 -86.68
N LEU A 130 -134.17 -8.27 -86.23
CA LEU A 130 -132.90 -7.75 -85.69
C LEU A 130 -131.95 -7.15 -86.75
N GLN A 131 -132.22 -7.34 -88.05
CA GLN A 131 -131.46 -6.67 -89.12
C GLN A 131 -131.93 -5.24 -89.40
N SER A 132 -133.19 -4.90 -89.10
CA SER A 132 -133.75 -3.56 -89.28
C SER A 132 -135.01 -3.37 -88.39
N PRO A 133 -134.86 -3.23 -87.07
CA PRO A 133 -135.99 -3.17 -86.15
C PRO A 133 -136.72 -1.83 -86.26
N SER A 134 -138.05 -1.85 -86.05
CA SER A 134 -138.81 -0.61 -85.85
C SER A 134 -138.42 0.08 -84.54
N THR A 135 -138.66 1.38 -84.41
CA THR A 135 -138.46 2.11 -83.14
C THR A 135 -139.20 1.47 -81.97
N LYS A 136 -140.37 0.87 -82.20
CA LYS A 136 -141.14 0.15 -81.16
C LYS A 136 -140.47 -1.15 -80.71
N GLU A 137 -139.80 -1.86 -81.61
CA GLU A 137 -139.04 -3.08 -81.27
C GLU A 137 -137.71 -2.73 -80.60
N PHE A 138 -137.00 -1.72 -81.09
CA PHE A 138 -135.78 -1.22 -80.44
C PHE A 138 -136.04 -0.74 -79.02
N VAL A 139 -137.07 0.09 -78.80
CA VAL A 139 -137.42 0.60 -77.47
C VAL A 139 -137.77 -0.56 -76.52
N LYS A 140 -138.50 -1.59 -76.98
CA LYS A 140 -138.75 -2.80 -76.19
C LYS A 140 -137.48 -3.58 -75.82
N MET A 141 -136.54 -3.73 -76.76
CA MET A 141 -135.26 -4.40 -76.47
C MET A 141 -134.42 -3.59 -75.49
N PHE A 142 -134.38 -2.26 -75.66
CA PHE A 142 -133.69 -1.35 -74.73
C PHE A 142 -134.30 -1.39 -73.32
N GLU A 143 -135.63 -1.30 -73.22
CA GLU A 143 -136.40 -1.41 -71.96
C GLU A 143 -136.11 -2.74 -71.26
N PHE A 144 -136.16 -3.86 -71.99
CA PHE A 144 -135.87 -5.18 -71.43
C PHE A 144 -134.43 -5.30 -70.89
N VAL A 145 -133.42 -4.85 -71.65
CA VAL A 145 -132.02 -4.90 -71.20
C VAL A 145 -131.79 -3.95 -70.03
N TYR A 146 -132.34 -2.73 -70.07
CA TYR A 146 -132.21 -1.77 -68.96
C TYR A 146 -132.86 -2.32 -67.67
N ARG A 147 -134.00 -3.01 -67.77
CA ARG A 147 -134.68 -3.63 -66.63
C ARG A 147 -133.95 -4.84 -66.02
N MET A 148 -132.76 -5.18 -66.52
CA MET A 148 -131.81 -6.09 -65.86
C MET A 148 -130.78 -5.36 -64.98
N LEU A 149 -130.74 -4.02 -65.02
CA LEU A 149 -129.99 -3.15 -64.10
C LEU A 149 -130.90 -2.56 -63.00
N ASP A 150 -132.15 -2.26 -63.35
CA ASP A 150 -133.18 -1.66 -62.49
C ASP A 150 -134.51 -2.38 -62.73
N ASP A 151 -134.89 -3.29 -61.84
CA ASP A 151 -136.08 -4.13 -61.98
C ASP A 151 -137.40 -3.34 -61.87
N THR A 152 -137.35 -2.13 -61.32
CA THR A 152 -138.50 -1.22 -61.17
C THR A 152 -138.79 -0.36 -62.40
N PHE A 153 -137.91 -0.37 -63.41
CA PHE A 153 -138.01 0.51 -64.57
C PHE A 153 -139.15 0.16 -65.55
N GLU A 154 -139.98 1.15 -65.89
CA GLU A 154 -140.89 1.15 -67.05
C GLU A 154 -140.49 2.26 -68.05
N MET A 155 -140.53 1.98 -69.35
CA MET A 155 -140.27 3.01 -70.37
C MET A 155 -141.42 4.03 -70.45
N PRO A 156 -141.14 5.36 -70.42
CA PRO A 156 -142.17 6.38 -70.56
C PRO A 156 -142.98 6.25 -71.86
N LYS A 157 -144.32 6.30 -71.72
CA LYS A 157 -145.28 6.06 -72.81
C LYS A 157 -145.38 7.21 -73.84
N GLN A 158 -144.60 8.28 -73.66
CA GLN A 158 -144.46 9.43 -74.56
C GLN A 158 -142.97 9.82 -74.66
N LYS A 159 -142.57 10.45 -75.77
CA LYS A 159 -141.21 11.01 -75.97
C LYS A 159 -140.04 10.01 -75.84
N VAL A 160 -140.24 8.72 -76.15
CA VAL A 160 -139.19 7.68 -76.12
C VAL A 160 -137.93 8.04 -76.92
N GLU A 161 -138.06 8.93 -77.92
CA GLU A 161 -136.97 9.48 -78.71
C GLU A 161 -136.08 10.52 -77.98
N GLU A 162 -136.56 11.08 -76.87
CA GLU A 162 -135.82 11.95 -75.94
C GLU A 162 -135.27 11.12 -74.77
N GLU A 163 -136.08 10.19 -74.24
CA GLU A 163 -135.75 9.39 -73.06
C GLU A 163 -134.58 8.40 -73.29
N VAL A 164 -134.56 7.62 -74.39
CA VAL A 164 -133.48 6.65 -74.61
C VAL A 164 -132.10 7.31 -74.72
N PRO A 165 -131.92 8.43 -75.46
CA PRO A 165 -130.69 9.23 -75.39
C PRO A 165 -130.38 9.82 -74.00
N ALA A 166 -131.40 10.20 -73.23
CA ALA A 166 -131.22 10.73 -71.87
C ALA A 166 -130.73 9.65 -70.88
N ILE A 167 -131.32 8.46 -70.92
CA ILE A 167 -130.92 7.29 -70.11
C ILE A 167 -129.48 6.88 -70.44
N LEU A 168 -129.14 6.74 -71.73
CA LEU A 168 -127.76 6.44 -72.15
C LEU A 168 -126.76 7.51 -71.65
N LYS A 169 -127.14 8.79 -71.71
CA LYS A 169 -126.31 9.89 -71.18
C LYS A 169 -126.18 9.85 -69.65
N ALA A 170 -127.22 9.46 -68.93
CA ALA A 170 -127.19 9.28 -67.47
C ALA A 170 -126.23 8.14 -67.08
N LEU A 171 -126.31 7.00 -67.78
CA LEU A 171 -125.37 5.87 -67.68
C LEU A 171 -123.95 6.18 -68.20
N ARG A 172 -123.66 7.43 -68.60
CA ARG A 172 -122.35 7.89 -69.12
C ARG A 172 -121.90 7.21 -70.43
N TYR A 173 -122.82 6.72 -71.26
CA TYR A 173 -122.50 6.21 -72.60
C TYR A 173 -121.76 7.28 -73.43
N PRO A 174 -120.53 7.00 -73.92
CA PRO A 174 -119.67 8.05 -74.47
C PRO A 174 -120.06 8.55 -75.88
N PHE A 175 -121.02 7.91 -76.56
CA PHE A 175 -121.38 8.21 -77.95
C PHE A 175 -122.83 8.70 -78.06
N VAL A 176 -123.05 9.92 -78.55
CA VAL A 176 -124.38 10.53 -78.55
C VAL A 176 -125.28 9.97 -79.66
N LEU A 177 -126.33 9.23 -79.30
CA LEU A 177 -127.48 9.01 -80.18
C LEU A 177 -128.34 10.27 -80.25
N SER A 178 -128.72 10.70 -81.46
CA SER A 178 -129.56 11.90 -81.64
C SER A 178 -131.05 11.57 -81.63
N LYS A 179 -131.90 12.53 -81.24
CA LYS A 179 -133.37 12.41 -81.33
C LYS A 179 -133.86 12.03 -82.74
N VAL A 180 -133.18 12.52 -83.78
CA VAL A 180 -133.48 12.18 -85.19
C VAL A 180 -133.16 10.70 -85.51
N SER A 181 -132.12 10.15 -84.88
CA SER A 181 -131.76 8.73 -85.00
C SER A 181 -132.87 7.83 -84.45
N MET A 182 -133.48 8.21 -83.33
CA MET A 182 -134.54 7.43 -82.67
C MET A 182 -135.80 7.28 -83.53
N TYR A 183 -136.21 8.32 -84.27
CA TYR A 183 -137.33 8.24 -85.22
C TYR A 183 -137.09 7.29 -86.40
N SER A 184 -135.84 6.90 -86.66
CA SER A 184 -135.44 6.11 -87.85
C SER A 184 -134.44 5.01 -87.51
N VAL A 185 -134.57 4.42 -86.32
CA VAL A 185 -133.50 3.62 -85.69
C VAL A 185 -133.09 2.38 -86.51
N GLY A 186 -134.01 1.74 -87.21
CA GLY A 186 -133.73 0.60 -88.11
C GLY A 186 -133.14 0.95 -89.47
N ALA A 187 -132.88 2.24 -89.77
CA ALA A 187 -132.32 2.64 -91.07
C ALA A 187 -130.85 2.18 -91.23
N PRO A 188 -130.37 1.85 -92.45
CA PRO A 188 -129.07 1.19 -92.66
C PRO A 188 -127.83 1.91 -92.11
N HIS A 189 -127.89 3.23 -91.94
CA HIS A 189 -126.80 4.03 -91.36
C HIS A 189 -126.99 4.35 -89.86
N THR A 190 -128.20 4.16 -89.35
CA THR A 190 -128.59 4.46 -87.96
C THR A 190 -128.51 3.22 -87.08
N TRP A 191 -128.96 2.07 -87.60
CA TRP A 191 -129.05 0.82 -86.84
C TRP A 191 -127.72 0.38 -86.23
N PRO A 192 -126.55 0.46 -86.92
CA PRO A 192 -125.28 0.10 -86.30
C PRO A 192 -124.92 0.94 -85.05
N GLN A 193 -125.33 2.22 -85.00
CA GLN A 193 -125.07 3.09 -83.86
C GLN A 193 -125.97 2.76 -82.67
N ALA A 194 -127.25 2.50 -82.93
CA ALA A 194 -128.22 2.11 -81.91
C ALA A 194 -127.97 0.68 -81.37
N LEU A 195 -127.62 -0.27 -82.25
CA LEU A 195 -127.14 -1.59 -81.88
C LEU A 195 -125.85 -1.50 -81.05
N GLY A 196 -124.91 -0.64 -81.43
CA GLY A 196 -123.71 -0.38 -80.63
C GLY A 196 -124.03 0.12 -79.21
N ALA A 197 -125.04 0.96 -79.05
CA ALA A 197 -125.51 1.40 -77.73
C ALA A 197 -126.18 0.28 -76.93
N LEU A 198 -126.98 -0.55 -77.60
CA LEU A 198 -127.68 -1.68 -76.96
C LEU A 198 -126.70 -2.80 -76.54
N MET A 199 -125.70 -3.10 -77.36
CA MET A 199 -124.62 -4.04 -76.99
C MET A 199 -123.80 -3.52 -75.81
N TRP A 200 -123.47 -2.23 -75.80
CA TRP A 200 -122.79 -1.62 -74.66
C TRP A 200 -123.65 -1.69 -73.38
N LEU A 201 -124.97 -1.51 -73.47
CA LEU A 201 -125.87 -1.68 -72.33
C LEU A 201 -125.91 -3.14 -71.84
N ILE A 202 -125.94 -4.11 -72.78
CA ILE A 202 -125.82 -5.55 -72.47
C ILE A 202 -124.52 -5.86 -71.74
N ASP A 203 -123.40 -5.26 -72.13
CA ASP A 203 -122.11 -5.48 -71.47
C ASP A 203 -122.06 -4.85 -70.06
N ASN A 204 -122.79 -3.75 -69.81
CA ASN A 204 -122.99 -3.25 -68.44
C ASN A 204 -123.82 -4.22 -67.58
N VAL A 205 -124.85 -4.87 -68.15
CA VAL A 205 -125.61 -5.92 -67.45
C VAL A 205 -124.71 -7.09 -67.07
N LYS A 206 -123.86 -7.57 -67.99
CA LYS A 206 -122.89 -8.64 -67.70
C LYS A 206 -121.92 -8.28 -66.57
N ILE A 207 -121.41 -7.04 -66.56
CA ILE A 207 -120.55 -6.53 -65.49
C ILE A 207 -121.32 -6.52 -64.16
N SER A 208 -122.55 -6.00 -64.15
CA SER A 208 -123.39 -5.94 -62.93
C SER A 208 -123.79 -7.31 -62.39
N LEU A 209 -123.89 -8.34 -63.26
CA LEU A 209 -124.16 -9.73 -62.86
C LEU A 209 -122.89 -10.48 -62.40
N GLY A 210 -121.71 -10.05 -62.85
CA GLY A 210 -120.43 -10.66 -62.51
C GLY A 210 -119.80 -10.17 -61.20
N LEU A 211 -120.30 -9.07 -60.62
CA LEU A 211 -119.78 -8.47 -59.40
C LEU A 211 -120.51 -8.99 -58.15
N SER A 212 -119.78 -9.56 -57.20
CA SER A 212 -120.33 -9.93 -55.89
C SER A 212 -120.58 -8.67 -55.05
N LYS A 213 -121.80 -8.54 -54.51
CA LYS A 213 -122.17 -7.42 -53.62
C LYS A 213 -121.32 -7.37 -52.34
N GLN A 214 -120.84 -8.51 -51.84
CA GLN A 214 -119.94 -8.53 -50.68
C GLN A 214 -118.50 -8.13 -51.06
N GLU A 215 -118.02 -8.56 -52.22
CA GLU A 215 -116.67 -8.25 -52.71
C GLU A 215 -116.49 -6.73 -52.93
N LEU A 216 -117.50 -6.06 -53.46
CA LEU A 216 -117.54 -4.60 -53.59
C LEU A 216 -117.55 -3.84 -52.25
N LEU A 217 -118.03 -4.45 -51.16
CA LEU A 217 -118.10 -3.80 -49.84
C LEU A 217 -116.80 -3.93 -49.03
N PHE A 218 -115.99 -4.95 -49.30
CA PHE A 218 -114.75 -5.23 -48.56
C PHE A 218 -113.46 -5.01 -49.39
N SER A 219 -113.56 -4.55 -50.64
CA SER A 219 -112.41 -4.42 -51.57
C SER A 219 -111.32 -3.42 -51.14
N ASP A 220 -111.62 -2.44 -50.29
CA ASP A 220 -110.63 -1.44 -49.83
C ASP A 220 -109.79 -1.95 -48.64
N PHE A 221 -110.21 -3.04 -47.98
CA PHE A 221 -109.42 -3.68 -46.91
C PHE A 221 -108.44 -4.67 -47.56
N CYS A 222 -107.18 -4.26 -47.73
CA CYS A 222 -106.09 -5.15 -48.15
C CYS A 222 -105.42 -5.79 -46.93
N GLU A 223 -104.97 -7.05 -47.06
CA GLU A 223 -104.36 -7.87 -45.99
C GLU A 223 -102.90 -7.47 -45.64
N GLU A 224 -102.57 -6.17 -45.64
CA GLU A 224 -101.17 -5.70 -45.63
C GLU A 224 -100.66 -5.11 -44.29
N ASP A 225 -101.45 -5.19 -43.21
CA ASP A 225 -100.93 -4.96 -41.84
C ASP A 225 -101.20 -6.18 -40.93
N GLY A 226 -100.30 -6.41 -39.97
CA GLY A 226 -100.23 -7.63 -39.15
C GLY A 226 -101.25 -7.69 -38.00
N ASN A 227 -102.19 -6.75 -37.93
CA ASN A 227 -103.22 -6.71 -36.90
C ASN A 227 -104.49 -7.43 -37.34
N ILE A 228 -104.91 -8.44 -36.57
CA ILE A 228 -106.11 -9.23 -36.90
C ILE A 228 -107.39 -8.38 -36.77
N GLU A 229 -107.41 -7.38 -35.89
CA GLU A 229 -108.55 -6.46 -35.69
C GLU A 229 -108.76 -5.50 -36.88
N ASP A 230 -107.70 -5.13 -37.60
CA ASP A 230 -107.80 -4.36 -38.86
C ASP A 230 -108.04 -5.27 -40.08
N GLY A 231 -107.97 -6.59 -39.91
CA GLY A 231 -108.06 -7.58 -40.98
C GLY A 231 -109.44 -7.66 -41.64
N VAL A 232 -109.46 -7.95 -42.95
CA VAL A 232 -110.66 -8.13 -43.77
C VAL A 232 -111.63 -9.14 -43.16
N GLN A 233 -111.09 -10.22 -42.60
CA GLN A 233 -111.87 -11.33 -42.05
C GLN A 233 -112.54 -10.96 -40.72
N TYR A 234 -111.90 -10.14 -39.88
CA TYR A 234 -112.51 -9.60 -38.66
C TYR A 234 -113.59 -8.56 -39.01
N ASN A 235 -113.28 -7.61 -39.91
CA ASN A 235 -114.24 -6.58 -40.33
C ASN A 235 -115.47 -7.16 -41.01
N ARG A 236 -115.31 -8.21 -41.83
CA ARG A 236 -116.43 -8.99 -42.38
C ARG A 236 -117.24 -9.67 -41.27
N LEU A 237 -116.59 -10.36 -40.34
CA LEU A 237 -117.25 -11.07 -39.24
C LEU A 237 -118.04 -10.11 -38.33
N LEU A 238 -117.49 -8.93 -38.04
CA LEU A 238 -118.15 -7.86 -37.30
C LEU A 238 -119.32 -7.27 -38.09
N PHE A 239 -119.18 -7.06 -39.41
CA PHE A 239 -120.27 -6.60 -40.26
C PHE A 239 -121.43 -7.61 -40.33
N ASP A 240 -121.13 -8.89 -40.55
CA ASP A 240 -122.14 -9.95 -40.61
C ASP A 240 -122.91 -10.04 -39.27
N TYR A 241 -122.23 -10.02 -38.12
CA TYR A 241 -122.85 -9.95 -36.79
C TYR A 241 -123.68 -8.66 -36.59
N THR A 242 -123.17 -7.50 -37.02
CA THR A 242 -123.87 -6.22 -36.89
C THR A 242 -125.13 -6.19 -37.77
N ALA A 243 -125.10 -6.81 -38.95
CA ALA A 243 -126.25 -6.92 -39.82
C ALA A 243 -127.32 -7.88 -39.27
N GLU A 244 -126.91 -9.03 -38.73
CA GLU A 244 -127.78 -10.00 -38.06
C GLU A 244 -128.49 -9.37 -36.83
N THR A 245 -127.73 -8.79 -35.91
CA THR A 245 -128.26 -8.14 -34.69
C THR A 245 -129.06 -6.87 -34.99
N TYR A 246 -128.64 -6.01 -35.92
CA TYR A 246 -129.43 -4.83 -36.29
C TYR A 246 -130.75 -5.20 -36.99
N SER A 247 -130.78 -6.29 -37.77
CA SER A 247 -132.03 -6.80 -38.34
C SER A 247 -133.01 -7.26 -37.27
N LYS A 248 -132.52 -7.92 -36.20
CA LYS A 248 -133.32 -8.32 -35.03
C LYS A 248 -133.77 -7.12 -34.19
N PHE A 249 -132.89 -6.14 -33.96
CA PHE A 249 -133.21 -4.88 -33.27
C PHE A 249 -134.35 -4.11 -33.95
N ILE A 250 -134.33 -4.01 -35.29
CA ILE A 250 -135.41 -3.36 -36.07
C ILE A 250 -136.73 -4.17 -36.01
N GLN A 251 -136.70 -5.44 -35.63
CA GLN A 251 -137.88 -6.27 -35.35
C GLN A 251 -138.36 -6.18 -33.87
N GLY A 252 -137.59 -5.53 -32.99
CA GLY A 252 -137.93 -5.32 -31.58
C GLY A 252 -137.27 -6.28 -30.58
N GLU A 253 -136.21 -6.99 -30.98
CA GLU A 253 -135.37 -7.77 -30.04
C GLU A 253 -134.29 -6.86 -29.42
N ASP A 254 -134.14 -6.90 -28.09
CA ASP A 254 -133.11 -6.16 -27.31
C ASP A 254 -132.02 -7.09 -26.71
N ALA A 255 -132.01 -8.38 -27.06
CA ALA A 255 -131.06 -9.38 -26.56
C ALA A 255 -130.60 -10.33 -27.66
N PHE A 256 -129.29 -10.63 -27.71
CA PHE A 256 -128.62 -11.26 -28.84
C PHE A 256 -127.68 -12.40 -28.41
N GLU A 257 -128.01 -13.09 -27.32
CA GLU A 257 -127.13 -14.08 -26.65
C GLU A 257 -126.67 -15.21 -27.60
N ASP A 258 -127.55 -15.68 -28.49
CA ASP A 258 -127.23 -16.67 -29.53
C ASP A 258 -126.25 -16.12 -30.60
N GLU A 259 -126.43 -14.85 -31.01
CA GLU A 259 -125.54 -14.18 -31.96
C GLU A 259 -124.17 -13.86 -31.33
N ASP A 260 -124.14 -13.49 -30.05
CA ASP A 260 -122.93 -13.24 -29.27
C ASP A 260 -122.10 -14.52 -29.13
N GLU A 261 -122.71 -15.65 -28.73
CA GLU A 261 -122.01 -16.93 -28.68
C GLU A 261 -121.54 -17.37 -30.09
N ALA A 262 -122.35 -17.16 -31.13
CA ALA A 262 -121.95 -17.46 -32.50
C ALA A 262 -120.76 -16.60 -32.96
N PHE A 263 -120.75 -15.30 -32.64
CA PHE A 263 -119.67 -14.36 -32.94
C PHE A 263 -118.39 -14.71 -32.18
N ILE A 264 -118.47 -14.97 -30.87
CA ILE A 264 -117.34 -15.41 -30.05
C ILE A 264 -116.75 -16.74 -30.58
N ASN A 265 -117.58 -17.71 -30.95
CA ASN A 265 -117.13 -18.97 -31.53
C ASN A 265 -116.54 -18.83 -32.95
N LYS A 266 -116.92 -17.80 -33.72
CA LYS A 266 -116.27 -17.42 -34.98
C LYS A 266 -114.92 -16.74 -34.70
N LEU A 267 -114.82 -15.86 -33.69
CA LEU A 267 -113.58 -15.19 -33.26
C LEU A 267 -112.51 -16.15 -32.73
N LYS A 268 -112.87 -17.10 -31.85
CA LYS A 268 -111.93 -18.12 -31.33
C LYS A 268 -111.21 -18.88 -32.45
N LYS A 269 -111.93 -19.17 -33.55
CA LYS A 269 -111.41 -19.81 -34.76
C LYS A 269 -110.55 -18.87 -35.61
N LEU A 270 -110.89 -17.58 -35.69
CA LEU A 270 -110.09 -16.57 -36.39
C LEU A 270 -108.73 -16.35 -35.71
N TYR A 271 -108.72 -16.27 -34.37
CA TYR A 271 -107.50 -16.07 -33.57
C TYR A 271 -106.71 -17.36 -33.31
N ASN A 272 -107.28 -18.54 -33.58
CA ASN A 272 -106.73 -19.85 -33.18
C ASN A 272 -106.44 -19.96 -31.67
N VAL A 273 -107.31 -19.37 -30.84
CA VAL A 273 -107.19 -19.39 -29.37
C VAL A 273 -108.51 -19.85 -28.75
N ASP A 274 -108.40 -20.84 -27.85
CA ASP A 274 -109.45 -21.23 -26.91
C ASP A 274 -108.92 -21.15 -25.47
N GLU A 275 -109.82 -21.29 -24.49
CA GLU A 275 -109.51 -21.22 -23.06
C GLU A 275 -108.52 -22.30 -22.61
N ALA A 276 -108.52 -23.47 -23.24
CA ALA A 276 -107.63 -24.59 -22.88
C ALA A 276 -106.20 -24.35 -23.38
N TYR A 277 -106.05 -23.80 -24.59
CA TYR A 277 -104.76 -23.37 -25.14
C TYR A 277 -104.17 -22.23 -24.32
N LEU A 278 -104.97 -21.23 -23.95
CA LEU A 278 -104.52 -20.09 -23.14
C LEU A 278 -104.02 -20.56 -21.76
N ALA A 279 -104.80 -21.38 -21.05
CA ALA A 279 -104.37 -21.97 -19.78
C ALA A 279 -103.10 -22.82 -19.92
N SER A 280 -102.95 -23.55 -21.03
CA SER A 280 -101.73 -24.33 -21.32
C SER A 280 -100.52 -23.45 -21.66
N VAL A 281 -100.70 -22.21 -22.13
CA VAL A 281 -99.62 -21.23 -22.31
C VAL A 281 -99.24 -20.61 -20.97
N GLU A 282 -100.20 -20.29 -20.10
CA GLU A 282 -99.96 -19.80 -18.74
C GLU A 282 -99.17 -20.80 -17.88
N GLU A 283 -99.55 -22.08 -17.90
CA GLU A 283 -98.83 -23.16 -17.20
C GLU A 283 -97.36 -23.25 -17.66
N LYS A 284 -97.12 -23.25 -18.98
CA LYS A 284 -95.76 -23.27 -19.56
C LYS A 284 -94.97 -22.02 -19.18
N HIS A 285 -95.62 -20.85 -19.18
CA HIS A 285 -94.99 -19.59 -18.78
C HIS A 285 -94.59 -19.60 -17.29
N ALA A 286 -95.45 -20.09 -16.40
CA ALA A 286 -95.17 -20.23 -14.98
C ALA A 286 -94.00 -21.20 -14.72
N TYR A 287 -94.00 -22.37 -15.37
CA TYR A 287 -92.91 -23.35 -15.30
C TYR A 287 -91.57 -22.77 -15.78
N LEU A 288 -91.55 -22.14 -16.96
CA LEU A 288 -90.33 -21.53 -17.51
C LEU A 288 -89.83 -20.36 -16.65
N SER A 289 -90.72 -19.55 -16.08
CA SER A 289 -90.37 -18.47 -15.16
C SER A 289 -89.69 -18.99 -13.89
N GLN A 290 -90.23 -20.08 -13.31
CA GLN A 290 -89.65 -20.72 -12.13
C GLN A 290 -88.27 -21.36 -12.43
N GLU A 291 -88.12 -22.00 -13.59
CA GLU A 291 -86.85 -22.58 -14.01
C GLU A 291 -85.78 -21.51 -14.30
N VAL A 292 -86.15 -20.38 -14.90
CA VAL A 292 -85.26 -19.21 -15.03
C VAL A 292 -84.85 -18.68 -13.66
N GLU A 293 -85.78 -18.48 -12.72
CA GLU A 293 -85.47 -17.98 -11.37
C GLU A 293 -84.54 -18.93 -10.61
N ARG A 294 -84.71 -20.25 -10.79
CA ARG A 294 -83.81 -21.29 -10.23
C ARG A 294 -82.41 -21.19 -10.84
N LEU A 295 -82.31 -21.15 -12.17
CA LEU A 295 -81.05 -21.06 -12.90
C LEU A 295 -80.30 -19.73 -12.61
N GLU A 296 -81.01 -18.63 -12.38
CA GLU A 296 -80.39 -17.37 -11.98
C GLU A 296 -79.76 -17.45 -10.58
N LYS A 297 -80.46 -18.04 -9.60
CA LYS A 297 -79.94 -18.24 -8.23
C LYS A 297 -78.69 -19.13 -8.22
N GLU A 298 -78.68 -20.19 -9.02
CA GLU A 298 -77.52 -21.09 -9.19
C GLU A 298 -76.36 -20.41 -9.97
N SER A 299 -76.66 -19.68 -11.05
CA SER A 299 -75.68 -19.00 -11.90
C SER A 299 -74.97 -17.84 -11.19
N GLN A 300 -75.71 -17.05 -10.41
CA GLN A 300 -75.17 -15.91 -9.65
C GLN A 300 -74.24 -16.35 -8.51
N THR A 301 -74.54 -17.48 -7.87
CA THR A 301 -73.77 -17.99 -6.73
C THR A 301 -72.49 -18.71 -7.15
N ASP A 302 -72.56 -19.64 -8.11
CA ASP A 302 -71.41 -20.49 -8.44
C ASP A 302 -70.54 -19.92 -9.57
N ARG A 303 -71.10 -19.74 -10.79
CA ARG A 303 -70.32 -19.45 -12.00
C ARG A 303 -69.57 -18.11 -11.95
N LEU A 304 -70.21 -17.06 -11.43
CA LEU A 304 -69.58 -15.73 -11.32
C LEU A 304 -68.55 -15.67 -10.17
N MET A 305 -68.82 -16.31 -9.03
CA MET A 305 -67.88 -16.33 -7.90
C MET A 305 -66.67 -17.22 -8.17
N SER A 306 -66.86 -18.38 -8.81
CA SER A 306 -65.78 -19.24 -9.31
C SER A 306 -64.83 -18.46 -10.23
N LYS A 307 -65.37 -17.72 -11.22
CA LYS A 307 -64.56 -16.86 -12.12
C LYS A 307 -63.91 -15.67 -11.40
N ARG A 308 -64.50 -15.13 -10.34
CA ARG A 308 -63.87 -14.11 -9.47
C ARG A 308 -62.70 -14.69 -8.66
N MET A 309 -62.87 -15.88 -8.07
CA MET A 309 -61.81 -16.58 -7.34
C MET A 309 -60.66 -17.01 -8.26
N GLU A 310 -60.96 -17.51 -9.45
CA GLU A 310 -59.97 -17.83 -10.49
C GLU A 310 -59.19 -16.58 -10.91
N LYS A 311 -59.86 -15.44 -11.14
CA LYS A 311 -59.20 -14.16 -11.41
C LYS A 311 -58.26 -13.75 -10.27
N VAL A 312 -58.70 -13.83 -9.00
CA VAL A 312 -57.87 -13.47 -7.83
C VAL A 312 -56.66 -14.41 -7.71
N LYS A 313 -56.84 -15.72 -7.96
CA LYS A 313 -55.73 -16.68 -8.00
C LYS A 313 -54.72 -16.33 -9.09
N LEU A 314 -55.19 -16.11 -10.32
CA LEU A 314 -54.34 -15.72 -11.45
C LEU A 314 -53.62 -14.39 -11.20
N GLN A 315 -54.24 -13.41 -10.53
CA GLN A 315 -53.58 -12.17 -10.12
C GLN A 315 -52.50 -12.41 -9.05
N SER A 316 -52.72 -13.33 -8.11
CA SER A 316 -51.70 -13.74 -7.13
C SER A 316 -50.52 -14.45 -7.80
N ASP A 317 -50.79 -15.37 -8.72
CA ASP A 317 -49.75 -16.14 -9.43
C ASP A 317 -48.97 -15.25 -10.42
N LEU A 318 -49.63 -14.32 -11.10
CA LEU A 318 -48.99 -13.30 -11.94
C LEU A 318 -48.03 -12.43 -11.10
N LYS A 319 -48.44 -12.00 -9.90
CA LYS A 319 -47.55 -11.25 -9.01
C LYS A 319 -46.32 -12.08 -8.59
N LYS A 320 -46.50 -13.35 -8.19
CA LYS A 320 -45.36 -14.23 -7.86
C LYS A 320 -44.38 -14.37 -9.02
N LEU A 321 -44.87 -14.44 -10.26
CA LEU A 321 -44.03 -14.50 -11.46
C LEU A 321 -43.31 -13.17 -11.74
N GLN A 322 -43.93 -12.02 -11.47
CA GLN A 322 -43.27 -10.71 -11.53
C GLN A 322 -42.18 -10.56 -10.46
N ASP A 323 -42.47 -10.94 -9.21
CA ASP A 323 -41.52 -10.91 -8.11
C ASP A 323 -40.32 -11.86 -8.39
N TYR A 324 -40.58 -13.06 -8.93
CA TYR A 324 -39.55 -14.01 -9.36
C TYR A 324 -38.72 -13.49 -10.55
N LYS A 325 -39.35 -12.87 -11.55
CA LYS A 325 -38.65 -12.23 -12.67
C LYS A 325 -37.72 -11.10 -12.18
N SER A 326 -38.20 -10.25 -11.29
CA SER A 326 -37.41 -9.17 -10.67
C SER A 326 -36.18 -9.73 -9.94
N ASN A 327 -36.36 -10.81 -9.17
CA ASN A 327 -35.25 -11.50 -8.50
C ASN A 327 -34.22 -12.05 -9.51
N LEU A 328 -34.67 -12.70 -10.60
CA LEU A 328 -33.77 -13.17 -11.67
C LEU A 328 -33.05 -12.03 -12.39
N GLU A 329 -33.70 -10.90 -12.65
CA GLU A 329 -33.08 -9.73 -13.27
C GLU A 329 -32.03 -9.09 -12.35
N SER A 330 -32.28 -9.02 -11.04
CA SER A 330 -31.27 -8.59 -10.06
C SER A 330 -30.08 -9.55 -9.98
N PHE A 331 -30.33 -10.87 -10.01
CA PHE A 331 -29.29 -11.89 -9.98
C PHE A 331 -28.43 -11.87 -11.25
N LYS A 332 -29.06 -11.69 -12.42
CA LYS A 332 -28.38 -11.47 -13.71
C LYS A 332 -27.47 -10.23 -13.64
N THR A 333 -27.99 -9.11 -13.15
CA THR A 333 -27.23 -7.85 -13.03
C THR A 333 -26.02 -8.02 -12.10
N ASN A 334 -26.17 -8.73 -10.99
CA ASN A 334 -25.06 -9.04 -10.07
C ASN A 334 -23.99 -9.95 -10.73
N LEU A 335 -24.39 -10.93 -11.53
CA LEU A 335 -23.46 -11.76 -12.30
C LEU A 335 -22.74 -10.95 -13.38
N GLU A 336 -23.44 -10.05 -14.07
CA GLU A 336 -22.82 -9.16 -15.08
C GLU A 336 -21.79 -8.21 -14.42
N SER A 337 -22.08 -7.64 -13.26
CA SER A 337 -21.12 -6.86 -12.46
C SER A 337 -19.90 -7.70 -12.04
N LYS A 338 -20.11 -8.95 -11.61
CA LYS A 338 -19.00 -9.83 -11.21
C LYS A 338 -18.15 -10.27 -12.41
N VAL A 339 -18.73 -10.37 -13.61
CA VAL A 339 -18.01 -10.61 -14.87
C VAL A 339 -17.18 -9.39 -15.26
N THR A 340 -17.70 -8.16 -15.14
CA THR A 340 -16.90 -6.95 -15.42
C THR A 340 -15.74 -6.80 -14.44
N GLU A 341 -15.98 -6.97 -13.13
CA GLU A 341 -14.92 -6.97 -12.10
C GLU A 341 -13.81 -7.99 -12.41
N LEU A 342 -14.17 -9.24 -12.74
CA LEU A 342 -13.19 -10.28 -13.06
C LEU A 342 -12.48 -10.06 -14.40
N THR A 343 -13.08 -9.29 -15.32
CA THR A 343 -12.44 -8.92 -16.59
C THR A 343 -11.41 -7.81 -16.37
N GLU A 344 -11.73 -6.81 -15.55
CA GLU A 344 -10.79 -5.77 -15.13
C GLU A 344 -9.62 -6.35 -14.32
N ASP A 345 -9.88 -7.25 -13.36
CA ASP A 345 -8.82 -7.98 -12.63
C ASP A 345 -7.90 -8.77 -13.57
N LEU A 346 -8.47 -9.41 -14.61
CA LEU A 346 -7.73 -10.20 -15.60
C LEU A 346 -6.89 -9.31 -16.53
N GLU A 347 -7.40 -8.16 -16.96
CA GLU A 347 -6.64 -7.19 -17.76
C GLU A 347 -5.50 -6.55 -16.95
N ASN A 348 -5.78 -6.15 -15.71
CA ASN A 348 -4.77 -5.62 -14.79
C ASN A 348 -3.64 -6.64 -14.51
N THR A 349 -3.98 -7.90 -14.24
CA THR A 349 -2.98 -8.95 -13.99
C THR A 349 -2.21 -9.34 -15.25
N ALA A 350 -2.84 -9.34 -16.44
CA ALA A 350 -2.15 -9.53 -17.71
C ALA A 350 -1.15 -8.40 -18.02
N SER A 351 -1.56 -7.14 -17.78
CA SER A 351 -0.71 -5.95 -17.94
C SER A 351 0.52 -5.97 -16.99
N HIS A 352 0.30 -6.35 -15.73
CA HIS A 352 1.39 -6.52 -14.76
C HIS A 352 2.34 -7.67 -15.16
N LEU A 353 1.81 -8.79 -15.64
CA LEU A 353 2.59 -9.94 -16.11
C LEU A 353 3.43 -9.61 -17.36
N GLU A 354 2.93 -8.78 -18.28
CA GLU A 354 3.73 -8.31 -19.43
C GLU A 354 4.81 -7.31 -18.99
N SER A 355 4.51 -6.43 -18.04
CA SER A 355 5.49 -5.53 -17.42
C SER A 355 6.65 -6.31 -16.77
N LEU A 356 6.35 -7.37 -16.02
CA LEU A 356 7.36 -8.26 -15.42
C LEU A 356 8.15 -9.06 -16.47
N LYS A 357 7.55 -9.46 -17.60
CA LYS A 357 8.30 -10.06 -18.71
C LYS A 357 9.31 -9.07 -19.31
N HIS A 358 8.91 -7.80 -19.44
CA HIS A 358 9.77 -6.74 -19.97
C HIS A 358 10.96 -6.47 -19.05
N GLU A 359 10.72 -6.25 -17.74
CA GLU A 359 11.78 -6.08 -16.74
C GLU A 359 12.73 -7.29 -16.71
N ARG A 360 12.19 -8.51 -16.71
CA ARG A 360 13.01 -9.74 -16.81
C ARG A 360 13.86 -9.76 -18.08
N GLY A 361 13.33 -9.27 -19.21
CA GLY A 361 14.07 -9.12 -20.46
C GLY A 361 15.22 -8.12 -20.33
N GLU A 362 14.97 -6.94 -19.79
CA GLU A 362 16.01 -5.93 -19.52
C GLU A 362 17.09 -6.46 -18.56
N LEU A 363 16.70 -7.14 -17.49
CA LEU A 363 17.60 -7.75 -16.52
C LEU A 363 18.43 -8.88 -17.15
N GLN A 364 17.84 -9.68 -18.04
CA GLN A 364 18.57 -10.74 -18.76
C GLN A 364 19.56 -10.15 -19.78
N VAL A 365 19.20 -9.08 -20.49
CA VAL A 365 20.13 -8.32 -21.35
C VAL A 365 21.24 -7.67 -20.52
N ARG A 366 20.92 -7.11 -19.34
CA ARG A 366 21.91 -6.55 -18.41
C ARG A 366 22.87 -7.62 -17.90
N LEU A 367 22.37 -8.82 -17.57
CA LEU A 367 23.18 -9.97 -17.14
C LEU A 367 24.10 -10.48 -18.27
N GLN A 368 23.59 -10.61 -19.50
CA GLN A 368 24.39 -11.00 -20.67
C GLN A 368 25.50 -9.98 -21.00
N ASN A 369 25.31 -8.71 -20.67
CA ASN A 369 26.31 -7.65 -20.85
C ASN A 369 27.25 -7.45 -19.65
N GLN A 370 27.11 -8.21 -18.55
CA GLN A 370 28.05 -8.16 -17.42
C GLN A 370 29.35 -8.91 -17.77
N LYS A 371 30.48 -8.22 -17.58
CA LYS A 371 31.82 -8.73 -17.93
C LYS A 371 32.41 -9.74 -16.94
N PHE A 372 31.72 -10.00 -15.83
CA PHE A 372 32.17 -10.86 -14.74
C PHE A 372 31.04 -11.81 -14.37
N THR A 373 31.33 -13.11 -14.30
CA THR A 373 30.37 -14.11 -13.81
C THR A 373 30.26 -14.04 -12.27
N PRO A 374 29.23 -14.64 -11.65
CA PRO A 374 29.19 -14.80 -10.19
C PRO A 374 30.45 -15.48 -9.63
N ALA A 375 31.02 -16.45 -10.35
CA ALA A 375 32.27 -17.12 -9.98
C ALA A 375 33.50 -16.20 -10.05
N ASP A 376 33.54 -15.23 -10.98
CA ASP A 376 34.55 -14.16 -10.98
C ASP A 376 34.38 -13.23 -9.78
N VAL A 377 33.15 -12.87 -9.42
CA VAL A 377 32.86 -12.06 -8.23
C VAL A 377 33.25 -12.79 -6.94
N GLU A 378 33.03 -14.10 -6.86
CA GLU A 378 33.51 -14.93 -5.75
C GLU A 378 35.04 -15.07 -5.73
N ARG A 379 35.71 -15.09 -6.89
CA ARG A 379 37.18 -15.08 -6.96
C ARG A 379 37.74 -13.73 -6.50
N ILE A 380 37.23 -12.62 -7.03
CA ILE A 380 37.62 -11.25 -6.65
C ILE A 380 37.38 -10.99 -5.16
N ASN A 381 36.29 -11.50 -4.57
CA ASN A 381 36.06 -11.38 -3.12
C ASN A 381 37.01 -12.24 -2.28
N ARG A 382 37.48 -13.40 -2.77
CA ARG A 382 38.54 -14.19 -2.11
C ARG A 382 39.88 -13.47 -2.18
N GLU A 383 40.31 -13.06 -3.37
CA GLU A 383 41.53 -12.25 -3.60
C GLU A 383 41.53 -10.99 -2.72
N LYS A 384 40.39 -10.27 -2.63
CA LYS A 384 40.20 -9.12 -1.74
C LYS A 384 40.39 -9.48 -0.26
N ASN A 385 39.83 -10.60 0.20
CA ASN A 385 39.95 -11.03 1.60
C ASN A 385 41.38 -11.48 1.94
N GLU A 386 42.07 -12.15 1.01
CA GLU A 386 43.47 -12.53 1.13
C GLU A 386 44.39 -11.30 1.18
N LEU A 387 44.15 -10.31 0.31
CA LEU A 387 44.84 -9.01 0.36
C LEU A 387 44.53 -8.25 1.66
N GLN A 388 43.30 -8.28 2.15
CA GLN A 388 42.93 -7.64 3.42
C GLN A 388 43.62 -8.30 4.63
N GLN A 389 43.71 -9.62 4.66
CA GLN A 389 44.49 -10.36 5.67
C GLN A 389 45.99 -10.04 5.56
N THR A 390 46.52 -9.95 4.33
CA THR A 390 47.91 -9.56 4.07
C THR A 390 48.19 -8.17 4.62
N ILE A 391 47.34 -7.18 4.32
CA ILE A 391 47.41 -5.82 4.87
C ILE A 391 47.40 -5.85 6.41
N SER A 392 46.45 -6.55 7.04
CA SER A 392 46.40 -6.66 8.51
C SER A 392 47.65 -7.30 9.11
N SER A 393 48.26 -8.28 8.45
CA SER A 393 49.51 -8.90 8.90
C SER A 393 50.71 -7.94 8.78
N LEU A 394 50.78 -7.17 7.69
CA LEU A 394 51.83 -6.17 7.46
C LEU A 394 51.69 -4.96 8.39
N SER A 395 50.46 -4.50 8.66
CA SER A 395 50.20 -3.44 9.65
C SER A 395 50.62 -3.87 11.07
N LYS A 396 50.36 -5.13 11.46
CA LYS A 396 50.82 -5.66 12.75
C LYS A 396 52.35 -5.78 12.81
N GLY A 397 52.98 -6.23 11.72
CA GLY A 397 54.45 -6.26 11.62
C GLY A 397 55.09 -4.86 11.65
N LEU A 398 54.41 -3.85 11.11
CA LEU A 398 54.81 -2.45 11.22
C LEU A 398 54.69 -1.95 12.66
N GLU A 399 53.56 -2.20 13.34
CA GLU A 399 53.35 -1.83 14.75
C GLU A 399 54.39 -2.49 15.68
N GLU A 400 54.73 -3.76 15.45
CA GLU A 400 55.80 -4.46 16.16
C GLU A 400 57.18 -3.84 15.89
N ALA A 401 57.47 -3.44 14.65
CA ALA A 401 58.72 -2.77 14.29
C ALA A 401 58.83 -1.34 14.84
N GLU A 402 57.73 -0.58 14.86
CA GLU A 402 57.65 0.75 15.47
C GLU A 402 57.80 0.68 16.99
N GLN A 403 57.19 -0.31 17.64
CA GLN A 403 57.39 -0.57 19.07
C GLN A 403 58.83 -1.00 19.37
N HIS A 404 59.47 -1.80 18.51
CA HIS A 404 60.90 -2.12 18.63
C HIS A 404 61.78 -0.87 18.48
N LYS A 405 61.52 -0.03 17.47
CA LYS A 405 62.20 1.26 17.27
C LYS A 405 62.09 2.15 18.50
N TRP A 406 60.88 2.29 19.05
CA TRP A 406 60.63 3.07 20.26
C TRP A 406 61.37 2.53 21.49
N ASN A 407 61.45 1.21 21.64
CA ASN A 407 62.22 0.58 22.71
C ASN A 407 63.74 0.87 22.59
N GLU A 408 64.28 0.84 21.37
CA GLU A 408 65.67 1.23 21.07
C GLU A 408 65.92 2.74 21.26
N GLU A 409 64.99 3.61 20.90
CA GLU A 409 65.07 5.05 21.16
C GLU A 409 65.09 5.34 22.67
N ILE A 410 64.31 4.61 23.47
CA ILE A 410 64.37 4.64 24.94
C ILE A 410 65.71 4.08 25.47
N ALA A 411 66.25 3.01 24.88
CA ALA A 411 67.55 2.46 25.27
C ALA A 411 68.68 3.46 25.00
N LEU A 412 68.69 4.07 23.82
CA LEU A 412 69.63 5.12 23.43
C LEU A 412 69.53 6.35 24.34
N ALA A 413 68.32 6.79 24.68
CA ALA A 413 68.12 7.88 25.64
C ALA A 413 68.72 7.58 27.02
N LYS A 414 68.52 6.37 27.56
CA LYS A 414 69.12 5.91 28.82
C LYS A 414 70.64 5.78 28.75
N VAL A 415 71.22 5.48 27.59
CA VAL A 415 72.68 5.48 27.38
C VAL A 415 73.22 6.92 27.32
N LYS A 416 72.51 7.84 26.65
CA LYS A 416 72.84 9.26 26.57
C LYS A 416 72.82 9.94 27.95
N GLU A 417 71.79 9.69 28.76
CA GLU A 417 71.71 10.14 30.16
C GLU A 417 72.91 9.67 30.99
N LYS A 418 73.27 8.38 30.90
CA LYS A 418 74.45 7.83 31.59
C LYS A 418 75.76 8.46 31.12
N LEU A 419 75.89 8.78 29.83
CA LEU A 419 77.05 9.48 29.28
C LEU A 419 77.12 10.92 29.81
N GLU A 420 76.01 11.65 29.82
CA GLU A 420 75.92 13.02 30.34
C GLU A 420 76.27 13.10 31.83
N LEU A 421 75.79 12.13 32.64
CA LEU A 421 76.17 12.00 34.06
C LEU A 421 77.68 11.78 34.25
N ARG A 422 78.31 10.90 33.45
CA ARG A 422 79.77 10.66 33.51
C ARG A 422 80.58 11.84 32.98
N LEU A 423 80.09 12.56 31.98
CA LEU A 423 80.72 13.77 31.44
C LEU A 423 80.67 14.90 32.49
N ALA A 424 79.54 15.06 33.19
CA ALA A 424 79.41 16.01 34.30
C ALA A 424 80.31 15.65 35.51
N GLU A 425 80.45 14.36 35.84
CA GLU A 425 81.39 13.87 36.86
C GLU A 425 82.85 14.15 36.46
N TYR A 426 83.23 13.85 35.22
CA TYR A 426 84.56 14.15 34.68
C TYR A 426 84.87 15.66 34.73
N HIS A 427 83.97 16.52 34.24
CA HIS A 427 84.12 17.97 34.33
C HIS A 427 84.23 18.46 35.78
N LYS A 428 83.47 17.88 36.72
CA LYS A 428 83.54 18.21 38.15
C LYS A 428 84.90 17.87 38.75
N LEU A 429 85.47 16.72 38.38
CA LEU A 429 86.82 16.31 38.80
C LEU A 429 87.90 17.20 38.17
N ALA A 430 87.82 17.46 36.86
CA ALA A 430 88.79 18.30 36.14
C ALA A 430 88.78 19.76 36.63
N ARG A 431 87.62 20.34 36.97
CA ARG A 431 87.53 21.65 37.65
C ARG A 431 88.16 21.60 39.05
N LYS A 432 87.92 20.55 39.84
CA LYS A 432 88.55 20.38 41.17
C LYS A 432 90.09 20.28 41.09
N LEU A 433 90.61 19.68 40.02
CA LEU A 433 92.05 19.54 39.75
C LEU A 433 92.69 20.78 39.09
N LYS A 434 91.94 21.88 38.89
CA LYS A 434 92.38 23.08 38.15
C LYS A 434 92.87 22.78 36.70
N LEU A 435 92.15 21.90 36.00
CA LEU A 435 92.41 21.52 34.59
C LEU A 435 91.44 22.14 33.58
N ILE A 436 90.28 22.64 34.03
CA ILE A 436 89.29 23.34 33.19
C ILE A 436 88.94 24.66 33.90
N PRO A 437 88.95 25.82 33.21
CA PRO A 437 89.25 26.04 31.78
C PRO A 437 90.73 25.87 31.42
N ILE A 438 91.07 25.98 30.12
CA ILE A 438 92.45 25.91 29.58
C ILE A 438 93.45 26.89 30.23
N SER A 439 92.96 27.98 30.83
CA SER A 439 93.74 28.97 31.58
C SER A 439 93.91 28.64 33.07
N ALA A 440 93.49 27.46 33.52
CA ALA A 440 93.63 27.03 34.89
C ALA A 440 95.07 26.57 35.20
N GLU A 441 95.46 26.72 36.47
CA GLU A 441 96.83 26.60 37.00
C GLU A 441 97.56 25.31 36.59
N ASN A 442 96.85 24.18 36.54
CA ASN A 442 97.40 22.86 36.21
C ASN A 442 97.11 22.42 34.77
N ALA A 443 96.41 23.24 33.98
CA ALA A 443 96.00 22.88 32.62
C ALA A 443 97.14 22.93 31.60
N CYS A 444 98.24 23.63 31.91
CA CYS A 444 99.45 23.74 31.08
C CYS A 444 99.20 24.15 29.61
N GLY A 445 98.09 24.83 29.32
CA GLY A 445 97.68 25.22 27.97
C GLY A 445 96.96 24.15 27.14
N HIS A 446 96.54 23.03 27.75
CA HIS A 446 95.76 21.98 27.10
C HIS A 446 94.26 22.10 27.39
N ASP A 447 93.41 21.90 26.37
CA ASP A 447 91.95 21.87 26.56
C ASP A 447 91.51 20.48 27.05
N PHE A 448 91.10 20.43 28.32
CA PHE A 448 90.55 19.23 28.95
C PHE A 448 89.00 19.18 28.92
N GLU A 449 88.32 20.11 28.23
CA GLU A 449 86.85 20.16 28.17
C GLU A 449 86.26 19.28 27.06
N ILE A 450 85.63 18.16 27.45
CA ILE A 450 84.77 17.36 26.55
C ILE A 450 83.46 18.12 26.28
N ARG A 451 83.16 18.46 25.03
CA ARG A 451 81.94 19.21 24.64
C ARG A 451 80.82 18.26 24.17
N PRO A 452 79.57 18.43 24.63
CA PRO A 452 78.43 17.62 24.16
C PRO A 452 78.08 17.90 22.69
N GLY A 453 78.65 17.10 21.79
CA GLY A 453 78.39 17.19 20.34
C GLY A 453 79.36 16.38 19.49
N ASP A 454 80.62 16.25 19.93
CA ASP A 454 81.73 15.67 19.16
C ASP A 454 81.72 14.12 19.02
N ASN A 455 80.56 13.47 19.05
CA ASN A 455 80.44 12.01 18.96
C ASN A 455 80.44 11.49 17.50
N THR A 456 81.60 11.54 16.86
CA THR A 456 81.91 10.69 15.68
C THR A 456 83.11 9.79 15.98
N SER A 457 83.23 8.65 15.29
CA SER A 457 84.31 7.68 15.53
C SER A 457 85.73 8.25 15.36
N SER A 458 85.88 9.29 14.52
CA SER A 458 87.14 10.03 14.34
C SER A 458 87.58 10.71 15.64
N ASN A 459 86.62 11.23 16.41
CA ASN A 459 86.88 12.11 17.54
C ASN A 459 87.33 11.35 18.80
N VAL A 460 87.13 10.03 18.88
CA VAL A 460 87.69 9.20 19.96
C VAL A 460 89.22 9.21 19.92
N LEU A 461 89.80 9.19 18.71
CA LEU A 461 91.25 9.31 18.51
C LEU A 461 91.74 10.73 18.87
N GLN A 462 90.93 11.75 18.57
CA GLN A 462 91.20 13.13 18.94
C GLN A 462 91.17 13.34 20.47
N HIS A 463 90.15 12.84 21.18
CA HIS A 463 90.08 12.90 22.65
C HIS A 463 91.25 12.15 23.30
N ARG A 464 91.64 10.99 22.75
CA ARG A 464 92.85 10.28 23.18
C ARG A 464 94.12 11.12 23.02
N THR A 465 94.21 11.89 21.94
CA THR A 465 95.38 12.72 21.61
C THR A 465 95.41 14.03 22.42
N GLN A 466 94.28 14.72 22.55
CA GLN A 466 94.16 16.05 23.19
C GLN A 466 94.00 15.99 24.71
N ILE A 467 93.32 14.96 25.23
CA ILE A 467 93.01 14.82 26.67
C ILE A 467 93.85 13.71 27.30
N GLN A 468 93.82 12.49 26.73
CA GLN A 468 94.45 11.34 27.41
C GLN A 468 95.99 11.39 27.38
N MET A 469 96.62 11.84 26.30
CA MET A 469 98.09 11.95 26.26
C MET A 469 98.62 13.07 27.18
N PRO A 470 98.07 14.30 27.20
CA PRO A 470 98.51 15.31 28.16
C PRO A 470 98.21 14.95 29.62
N LEU A 471 97.09 14.28 29.92
CA LEU A 471 96.87 13.73 31.27
C LEU A 471 97.93 12.69 31.65
N ARG A 472 98.31 11.79 30.73
CA ARG A 472 99.39 10.82 30.98
C ARG A 472 100.75 11.48 31.12
N LYS A 473 101.03 12.54 30.36
CA LYS A 473 102.25 13.34 30.53
C LYS A 473 102.27 14.02 31.89
N LEU A 474 101.19 14.71 32.28
CA LEU A 474 101.09 15.37 33.58
C LEU A 474 101.23 14.39 34.76
N ILE A 475 100.67 13.18 34.64
CA ILE A 475 100.90 12.09 35.60
C ILE A 475 102.38 11.71 35.63
N SER A 476 103.01 11.47 34.47
CA SER A 476 104.43 11.13 34.38
C SER A 476 105.36 12.23 34.91
N ASP A 477 105.05 13.50 34.65
CA ASP A 477 105.81 14.67 35.12
C ASP A 477 105.72 14.77 36.66
N VAL A 478 104.54 14.47 37.24
CA VAL A 478 104.33 14.42 38.69
C VAL A 478 104.96 13.18 39.32
N GLU A 479 104.94 12.03 38.65
CA GLU A 479 105.62 10.80 39.10
C GLU A 479 107.15 10.96 39.06
N GLU A 480 107.69 11.64 38.04
CA GLU A 480 109.11 11.98 37.93
C GLU A 480 109.54 13.00 39.01
N GLU A 481 108.78 14.08 39.22
CA GLU A 481 109.07 15.06 40.28
C GLU A 481 108.95 14.44 41.68
N ASN A 482 107.95 13.59 41.92
CA ASN A 482 107.82 12.86 43.19
C ASN A 482 108.97 11.86 43.39
N SER A 483 109.45 11.22 42.32
CA SER A 483 110.65 10.37 42.34
C SER A 483 111.91 11.18 42.61
N ARG A 484 112.05 12.38 42.00
CA ARG A 484 113.16 13.32 42.23
C ARG A 484 113.19 13.78 43.69
N MET A 485 112.04 14.15 44.25
CA MET A 485 111.90 14.52 45.67
C MET A 485 112.16 13.34 46.62
N THR A 486 111.77 12.12 46.24
CA THR A 486 112.06 10.89 47.02
C THR A 486 113.56 10.56 47.01
N ASN A 487 114.23 10.70 45.87
CA ASN A 487 115.68 10.51 45.75
C ASN A 487 116.45 11.61 46.49
N MET A 488 115.97 12.86 46.46
CA MET A 488 116.53 13.97 47.25
C MET A 488 116.40 13.72 48.75
N LYS A 489 115.25 13.19 49.20
CA LYS A 489 115.05 12.74 50.59
C LYS A 489 116.04 11.65 50.97
N LEU A 490 116.22 10.62 50.14
CA LEU A 490 117.18 9.54 50.38
C LEU A 490 118.62 10.07 50.50
N SER A 491 119.06 10.95 49.59
CA SER A 491 120.41 11.53 49.64
C SER A 491 120.63 12.42 50.88
N LEU A 492 119.59 13.10 51.37
CA LEU A 492 119.63 13.83 52.63
C LEU A 492 119.68 12.88 53.85
N GLU A 493 118.98 11.74 53.81
CA GLU A 493 119.04 10.71 54.85
C GLU A 493 120.41 10.03 54.89
N GLU A 494 121.00 9.67 53.75
CA GLU A 494 122.38 9.17 53.62
C GLU A 494 123.41 10.17 54.16
N SER A 495 123.25 11.47 53.85
CA SER A 495 124.11 12.53 54.36
C SER A 495 124.02 12.68 55.89
N LEU A 496 122.82 12.51 56.45
CA LEU A 496 122.58 12.56 57.90
C LEU A 496 123.23 11.35 58.59
N GLU A 497 123.10 10.15 58.00
CA GLU A 497 123.75 8.94 58.50
C GLU A 497 125.28 9.03 58.45
N GLN A 498 125.84 9.62 57.38
CA GLN A 498 127.29 9.89 57.29
C GLN A 498 127.75 10.89 58.37
N VAL A 499 126.97 11.92 58.67
CA VAL A 499 127.26 12.85 59.78
C VAL A 499 127.18 12.13 61.13
N ASN A 500 126.21 11.24 61.34
CA ASN A 500 126.11 10.42 62.55
C ASN A 500 127.33 9.51 62.73
N SER A 501 127.82 8.86 61.66
CA SER A 501 129.06 8.07 61.71
C SER A 501 130.27 8.93 62.09
N ASN A 502 130.44 10.10 61.46
CA ASN A 502 131.52 11.03 61.80
C ASN A 502 131.46 11.49 63.28
N ILE A 503 130.27 11.70 63.83
CA ILE A 503 130.08 12.02 65.25
C ILE A 503 130.49 10.84 66.14
N LEU A 504 130.14 9.60 65.77
CA LEU A 504 130.51 8.39 66.50
C LEU A 504 132.03 8.17 66.50
N ASP A 505 132.69 8.37 65.36
CA ASP A 505 134.14 8.26 65.23
C ASP A 505 134.87 9.32 66.05
N LYS A 506 134.41 10.59 66.01
CA LYS A 506 134.99 11.65 66.86
C LYS A 506 134.71 11.44 68.35
N ALA A 507 133.60 10.80 68.72
CA ALA A 507 133.35 10.38 70.09
C ALA A 507 134.31 9.26 70.53
N ASN A 508 134.69 8.34 69.64
CA ASN A 508 135.70 7.31 69.89
C ASN A 508 137.13 7.89 69.97
N ASP A 509 137.49 8.86 69.11
CA ASP A 509 138.76 9.60 69.20
C ASP A 509 138.91 10.29 70.57
N LEU A 510 137.87 11.01 71.02
CA LEU A 510 137.84 11.65 72.34
C LEU A 510 137.95 10.63 73.49
N LYS A 511 137.46 9.41 73.29
CA LYS A 511 137.56 8.30 74.25
C LYS A 511 138.98 7.75 74.32
N GLN A 512 139.65 7.58 73.17
CA GLN A 512 141.08 7.22 73.12
C GLN A 512 141.97 8.32 73.71
N LEU A 513 141.74 9.58 73.38
CA LEU A 513 142.51 10.73 73.90
C LEU A 513 142.43 10.81 75.43
N ARG A 514 141.24 10.62 76.03
CA ARG A 514 141.09 10.56 77.49
C ARG A 514 141.88 9.41 78.12
N GLU A 515 141.90 8.25 77.48
CA GLU A 515 142.66 7.07 77.95
C GLU A 515 144.18 7.24 77.75
N GLN A 516 144.62 7.97 76.71
CA GLN A 516 146.03 8.35 76.53
C GLN A 516 146.49 9.36 77.58
N ILE A 517 145.67 10.35 77.93
CA ILE A 517 145.94 11.31 79.01
C ILE A 517 146.11 10.57 80.34
N ARG A 518 145.17 9.67 80.70
CA ARG A 518 145.28 8.84 81.90
C ARG A 518 146.60 8.06 81.95
N LYS A 519 146.98 7.42 80.84
CA LYS A 519 148.26 6.69 80.73
C LYS A 519 149.51 7.58 80.78
N LEU A 520 149.39 8.89 80.59
CA LEU A 520 150.48 9.85 80.78
C LEU A 520 150.58 10.28 82.25
N ASP A 521 149.46 10.53 82.93
CA ASP A 521 149.44 10.82 84.38
C ASP A 521 150.00 9.64 85.19
N ASP A 522 149.53 8.41 84.94
CA ASP A 522 150.02 7.18 85.59
C ASP A 522 151.55 7.01 85.38
N ARG A 523 152.09 7.43 84.23
CA ARG A 523 153.55 7.41 83.96
C ARG A 523 154.29 8.52 84.68
N LEU A 524 153.71 9.72 84.79
CA LEU A 524 154.32 10.87 85.45
C LEU A 524 154.55 10.57 86.94
N ASP A 525 153.54 10.07 87.65
CA ASP A 525 153.69 9.71 89.07
C ASP A 525 154.66 8.55 89.25
N SER A 526 154.60 7.52 88.39
CA SER A 526 155.53 6.37 88.47
C SER A 526 157.01 6.74 88.27
N THR A 527 157.31 7.81 87.54
CA THR A 527 158.68 8.30 87.32
C THR A 527 159.13 9.24 88.43
N LYS A 528 158.23 10.08 88.95
CA LYS A 528 158.50 11.01 90.05
C LYS A 528 158.80 10.28 91.37
N ILE A 529 158.04 9.22 91.68
CA ILE A 529 158.25 8.37 92.86
C ILE A 529 159.64 7.69 92.80
N LYS A 530 159.99 7.09 91.65
CA LYS A 530 161.31 6.43 91.47
C LYS A 530 162.48 7.40 91.62
N SER A 531 162.38 8.58 91.01
CA SER A 531 163.43 9.61 91.14
C SER A 531 163.65 10.07 92.58
N MET A 532 162.59 10.13 93.40
CA MET A 532 162.71 10.47 94.83
C MET A 532 163.38 9.35 95.65
N ASP A 533 163.05 8.07 95.42
CA ASP A 533 163.71 6.95 96.11
C ASP A 533 165.18 6.78 95.69
N GLU A 534 165.49 6.97 94.41
CA GLU A 534 166.88 6.94 93.91
C GLU A 534 167.75 8.02 94.57
N HIS A 535 167.24 9.26 94.69
CA HIS A 535 167.99 10.35 95.31
C HIS A 535 168.08 10.20 96.84
N ARG A 536 167.05 9.65 97.49
CA ARG A 536 167.10 9.25 98.91
C ARG A 536 168.18 8.19 99.16
N SER A 537 168.24 7.14 98.34
CA SER A 537 169.25 6.08 98.45
C SER A 537 170.67 6.60 98.20
N HIS A 538 170.83 7.62 97.36
CA HIS A 538 172.14 8.25 97.12
C HIS A 538 172.65 9.03 98.35
N LEU A 539 171.80 9.85 98.96
CA LEU A 539 172.10 10.54 100.23
C LEU A 539 172.46 9.53 101.35
N GLU A 540 171.69 8.46 101.46
CA GLU A 540 171.88 7.42 102.48
C GLU A 540 173.18 6.63 102.26
N LYS A 541 173.64 6.45 101.02
CA LYS A 541 174.95 5.87 100.70
C LYS A 541 176.12 6.83 101.00
N MET A 542 176.00 8.11 100.68
CA MET A 542 177.07 9.09 100.95
C MET A 542 177.31 9.33 102.44
N ILE A 543 176.28 9.23 103.29
CA ILE A 543 176.44 9.40 104.74
C ILE A 543 177.10 8.17 105.37
N ASN A 544 176.79 6.96 104.89
CA ASN A 544 177.43 5.73 105.36
C ASN A 544 178.85 5.51 104.77
N HIS A 545 179.14 6.07 103.59
CA HIS A 545 180.49 6.16 103.02
C HIS A 545 181.05 7.59 103.11
N GLY A 546 181.50 8.06 104.27
CA GLY A 546 181.67 7.38 105.56
C GLY A 546 182.82 8.08 106.31
N TYR A 547 182.75 8.34 107.61
CA TYR A 547 182.45 7.39 108.69
C TYR A 547 183.46 6.23 108.73
N ASP A 548 183.52 5.40 107.68
CA ASP A 548 184.60 4.42 107.49
C ASP A 548 185.97 5.08 107.23
N ASP A 549 186.06 6.09 106.35
CA ASP A 549 187.34 6.71 105.99
C ASP A 549 187.93 7.52 107.17
N ALA A 550 187.06 8.23 107.90
CA ALA A 550 187.41 8.87 109.17
C ALA A 550 187.91 7.87 110.23
N ASN A 551 187.42 6.62 110.22
CA ASN A 551 187.87 5.56 111.12
C ASN A 551 189.20 4.93 110.70
N GLN A 552 189.45 4.75 109.39
CA GLN A 552 190.71 4.17 108.91
C GLN A 552 191.88 5.15 109.07
N GLN A 553 191.71 6.43 108.72
CA GLN A 553 192.78 7.42 108.85
C GLN A 553 193.18 7.68 110.31
N LEU A 554 192.21 7.69 111.24
CA LEU A 554 192.46 7.81 112.68
C LEU A 554 193.33 6.66 113.22
N LYS A 555 193.11 5.42 112.75
CA LYS A 555 193.90 4.24 113.18
C LYS A 555 195.27 4.14 112.50
N ALA A 556 195.38 4.51 111.22
CA ALA A 556 196.62 4.32 110.46
C ALA A 556 197.77 5.21 110.97
N ALA A 557 197.56 6.52 111.12
CA ALA A 557 198.62 7.43 111.56
C ALA A 557 199.02 7.22 113.03
N GLN A 558 198.10 6.77 113.88
CA GLN A 558 198.39 6.38 115.27
C GLN A 558 199.26 5.12 115.40
N GLN A 559 199.43 4.34 114.32
CA GLN A 559 200.39 3.22 114.28
C GLN A 559 201.77 3.65 113.74
N LEU A 560 201.85 4.69 112.90
CA LEU A 560 203.12 5.35 112.55
C LEU A 560 203.71 6.19 113.69
N TYR A 561 202.87 6.71 114.61
CA TYR A 561 203.25 7.50 115.79
C TYR A 561 204.37 6.86 116.66
N HIS A 562 204.40 5.54 116.79
CA HIS A 562 205.43 4.84 117.56
C HIS A 562 206.55 4.25 116.71
N LEU A 563 206.30 3.89 115.44
CA LEU A 563 207.24 3.05 114.71
C LEU A 563 208.53 3.79 114.32
N VAL A 564 208.46 4.96 113.69
CA VAL A 564 209.66 5.78 113.35
C VAL A 564 210.21 6.58 114.55
N LEU A 565 209.49 6.58 115.68
CA LEU A 565 209.99 7.15 116.94
C LEU A 565 210.87 6.15 117.69
N GLN A 566 210.57 4.85 117.57
CA GLN A 566 211.49 3.78 117.97
C GLN A 566 212.54 3.50 116.88
N GLU A 567 212.16 3.53 115.61
CA GLU A 567 213.00 3.17 114.46
C GLU A 567 213.91 4.32 113.98
N THR A 568 215.24 4.26 114.11
CA THR A 568 216.08 3.48 115.03
C THR A 568 217.48 4.14 114.90
N ASN A 569 218.20 4.64 115.91
CA ASN A 569 218.61 4.11 117.22
C ASN A 569 219.38 2.78 117.13
N GLU A 570 218.96 1.82 116.32
CA GLU A 570 219.76 0.68 115.90
C GLU A 570 220.49 0.93 114.56
N GLU A 571 220.06 1.79 113.62
CA GLU A 571 220.89 2.14 112.44
C GLU A 571 222.12 2.99 112.80
N ARG A 572 222.11 3.62 113.98
CA ARG A 572 223.33 4.18 114.61
C ARG A 572 224.21 3.11 115.29
N ARG A 573 223.92 1.82 115.10
CA ARG A 573 224.49 0.67 115.85
C ARG A 573 224.82 -0.54 114.96
N THR A 574 224.00 -0.86 113.96
CA THR A 574 224.31 -1.78 112.86
C THR A 574 225.22 -1.12 111.82
N VAL A 575 225.79 -1.91 110.91
CA VAL A 575 226.69 -1.50 109.81
C VAL A 575 228.03 -0.88 110.25
N ALA A 576 228.13 -0.27 111.43
CA ALA A 576 229.36 -0.25 112.23
C ALA A 576 229.93 -1.68 112.40
N ASN A 577 229.04 -2.67 112.56
CA ASN A 577 229.38 -4.10 112.51
C ASN A 577 229.77 -4.62 111.12
N ASN A 578 229.43 -3.95 110.00
CA ASN A 578 229.84 -4.38 108.65
C ASN A 578 231.23 -3.84 108.30
N LEU A 579 231.59 -2.65 108.81
CA LEU A 579 232.98 -2.22 108.90
C LEU A 579 233.81 -3.31 109.61
N ALA A 580 233.34 -3.78 110.77
CA ALA A 580 234.00 -4.84 111.55
C ALA A 580 233.97 -6.24 110.88
N SER A 581 232.89 -6.65 110.22
CA SER A 581 232.73 -8.02 109.69
C SER A 581 233.54 -8.27 108.41
N VAL A 582 233.66 -7.28 107.51
CA VAL A 582 234.55 -7.42 106.35
C VAL A 582 236.01 -7.21 106.75
N PHE A 583 236.33 -6.41 107.78
CA PHE A 583 237.64 -6.49 108.44
C PHE A 583 237.88 -7.86 109.11
N THR A 584 236.85 -8.49 109.67
CA THR A 584 236.93 -9.87 110.17
C THR A 584 237.06 -10.85 109.01
N THR A 585 236.61 -10.51 107.80
CA THR A 585 236.86 -11.29 106.57
C THR A 585 238.27 -11.01 105.98
N ALA A 586 238.95 -9.95 106.43
CA ALA A 586 240.36 -9.69 106.11
C ALA A 586 241.33 -10.29 107.15
N ALA A 587 240.95 -10.29 108.43
CA ALA A 587 241.64 -11.00 109.52
C ALA A 587 241.32 -12.49 109.54
N LYS A 588 240.20 -12.79 108.92
CA LYS A 588 239.71 -14.09 108.64
C LYS A 588 239.21 -14.07 107.14
N HIS A 589 239.98 -14.01 106.02
CA HIS A 589 239.69 -14.81 104.77
C HIS A 589 240.16 -16.25 104.84
N LEU A 590 239.21 -17.02 105.33
CA LEU A 590 238.64 -16.71 106.64
C LEU A 590 236.66 -16.43 107.08
N SER A 591 234.93 -16.29 106.59
CA SER A 591 232.83 -15.88 106.83
C SER A 591 230.64 -16.06 106.32
N ASN A 592 228.90 -15.60 106.53
CA ASN A 592 226.79 -15.81 106.18
C ASN A 592 224.63 -15.11 106.24
N THR A 593 222.86 -15.38 105.95
CA THR A 593 220.78 -14.79 105.88
C THR A 593 218.55 -15.15 105.68
N GLU A 594 216.83 -14.58 105.69
CA GLU A 594 214.69 -14.86 105.53
C GLU A 594 212.55 -14.12 105.40
N VAL A 595 210.76 -14.41 105.26
CA VAL A 595 208.69 -13.83 105.27
C VAL A 595 206.48 -14.10 104.85
N THR A 596 204.75 -13.57 104.96
CA THR A 596 202.61 -13.79 104.63
C THR A 596 200.46 -13.08 104.62
N LEU A 597 198.69 -13.37 104.40
CA LEU A 597 196.61 -12.77 104.36
C LEU A 597 194.40 -13.08 104.00
N THR A 598 192.69 -12.47 103.98
CA THR A 598 190.55 -12.71 103.88
C THR A 598 188.43 -12.05 103.45
N CYS A 599 186.64 -12.26 103.58
CA CYS A 599 184.59 -11.81 103.07
C CYS A 599 182.35 -11.78 103.41
N LEU A 600 180.64 -11.56 102.84
CA LEU A 600 178.51 -11.43 103.11
C LEU A 600 176.36 -11.17 102.40
N SER A 601 174.60 -10.99 102.70
CA SER A 601 172.54 -10.83 102.06
C SER A 601 170.33 -10.53 102.40
N GLY A 602 168.61 -10.51 101.82
CA GLY A 602 166.50 -10.12 102.01
C GLY A 602 164.32 -10.24 101.39
N CYS A 603 162.58 -9.79 101.57
CA CYS A 603 160.47 -9.96 101.16
C CYS A 603 158.31 -9.24 101.14
N GLU A 604 156.55 -9.50 100.84
CA GLU A 604 154.47 -8.90 100.82
C GLU A 604 152.27 -9.22 100.39
N LEU A 605 150.58 -8.60 100.31
CA LEU A 605 148.42 -8.77 100.25
C LEU A 605 146.33 -8.25 99.57
N GLN A 606 144.54 -8.26 99.81
CA GLN A 606 142.50 -8.03 99.16
C GLN A 606 140.27 -7.76 99.45
N PHE A 607 138.60 -7.59 98.80
CA PHE A 607 136.46 -7.52 98.96
C PHE A 607 134.37 -6.92 98.36
N LYS A 608 132.59 -7.16 98.37
CA LYS A 608 130.53 -6.53 98.13
C LYS A 608 128.36 -6.82 97.66
N LYS A 609 126.64 -6.26 97.66
CA LYS A 609 124.56 -6.40 97.11
C LYS A 609 122.39 -5.85 97.27
N VAL A 610 120.70 -5.85 96.64
CA VAL A 610 118.61 -5.41 96.77
C VAL A 610 116.49 -5.55 96.06
N ALA A 611 114.76 -5.07 96.17
CA ALA A 611 112.71 -5.14 95.54
C ALA A 611 110.50 -4.76 95.71
N ILE A 612 108.86 -4.54 95.00
CA ILE A 612 106.73 -4.51 95.12
C ILE A 612 104.69 -4.00 94.32
N SER A 613 102.90 -4.13 94.39
CA SER A 613 100.93 -3.63 93.74
C SER A 613 98.69 -3.83 93.76
N PHE A 614 97.06 -3.30 93.25
CA PHE A 614 94.93 -3.45 93.19
C PHE A 614 92.87 -2.78 92.58
N VAL A 615 91.10 -3.06 92.47
CA VAL A 615 89.03 -2.52 92.30
C VAL A 615 86.97 -2.49 91.42
N GLY A 616 85.20 -2.25 91.58
CA GLY A 616 83.21 -2.02 90.82
C GLY A 616 80.97 -1.97 90.97
N LEU A 617 79.36 -1.59 90.29
CA LEU A 617 77.23 -1.59 90.34
C LEU A 617 75.23 -1.03 89.50
N LYS A 618 73.44 -0.91 89.29
CA LYS A 618 71.31 -1.11 89.29
C LYS A 618 69.25 -0.41 88.76
N LEU A 619 67.51 -0.69 88.45
CA LEU A 619 65.51 -0.04 88.08
C LEU A 619 63.32 -0.38 87.68
N GLY A 620 61.65 0.23 87.53
CA GLY A 620 59.69 0.06 86.88
C GLY A 620 57.61 0.44 86.94
N ILE A 621 56.30 0.66 85.99
CA ILE A 621 54.46 0.73 85.61
C ILE A 621 52.82 1.54 85.89
N THR A 622 51.82 2.04 84.92
CA THR A 622 50.16 2.19 84.63
C THR A 622 49.20 3.48 84.17
N LEU A 623 48.27 3.43 83.12
CA LEU A 623 46.99 4.19 82.57
C LEU A 623 46.52 5.69 82.85
N VAL A 624 46.15 6.51 81.81
CA VAL A 624 44.94 7.46 81.70
C VAL A 624 44.80 8.21 80.33
N HIS A 625 43.60 8.75 80.03
CA HIS A 625 43.15 9.50 78.81
C HIS A 625 43.93 10.79 78.43
N ARG A 626 43.86 11.13 77.12
CA ARG A 626 44.15 12.44 76.45
C ARG A 626 45.61 12.93 76.46
N LEU A 627 46.25 12.81 75.30
CA LEU A 627 46.28 13.90 74.30
C LEU A 627 46.32 13.31 72.89
#